data_AF-A0A6I0E574-F1
#
_entry.id   AF-A0A6I0E574-F1
#
_cell.length_a   1.000
_cell.length_b   1.000
_cell.length_c   1.000
_cell.angle_alpha   90.00
_cell.angle_beta   90.00
_cell.angle_gamma   90.00
#
_symmetry.space_group_name_H-M   'P 1'
#
loop_
_entity.id
_entity.type
_entity.pdbx_description
1 polymer ?
#
loop_
_entity_poly.entity_id
_entity_poly.type
_entity_poly.pdbx_seq_one_letter_code
_entity_poly.pdbx_strand_id
1 'polypeptide(L)'
;MNAWADPFGDDLRPAADFMGAFEIALYGWKEGAGDKFYGPNNTTDLWHVKKVNPPSMVLLIEKPVKLAVRAMQYSSLAGENVPSLFDGSGLMLIAAEQTGRNAYLTELDTLHCDVIVRRWGKIAGRKAECIGAATCEAVSGEDIVADLSLLGETRRMCTGSE
;
A
#
# COMPACT_ATOMS: atom_id res chain seq x y z
N MET A 1 7.13 -19.11 3.93
CA MET A 1 7.66 -18.33 2.79
C MET A 1 6.48 -18.03 1.91
N ASN A 2 5.99 -16.80 1.85
CA ASN A 2 4.76 -16.56 1.09
C ASN A 2 5.11 -16.31 -0.37
N ALA A 3 4.37 -16.92 -1.29
CA ALA A 3 4.50 -16.68 -2.72
C ALA A 3 3.20 -16.09 -3.24
N TRP A 4 3.28 -14.99 -3.97
CA TRP A 4 2.14 -14.44 -4.69
C TRP A 4 2.18 -14.94 -6.12
N ALA A 5 1.14 -15.61 -6.60
CA ALA A 5 1.07 -16.12 -7.97
C ALA A 5 -0.01 -15.43 -8.80
N ASP A 6 0.38 -15.00 -10.01
CA ASP A 6 -0.55 -14.53 -11.03
C ASP A 6 -0.84 -15.67 -12.03
N PRO A 7 -2.08 -16.21 -12.05
CA PRO A 7 -2.41 -17.37 -12.88
C PRO A 7 -2.47 -17.06 -14.39
N PHE A 8 -2.25 -15.81 -14.81
CA PHE A 8 -2.43 -15.35 -16.21
C PHE A 8 -1.17 -14.66 -16.78
N GLY A 9 0.03 -15.18 -16.47
CA GLY A 9 1.32 -14.57 -16.82
C GLY A 9 1.35 -13.78 -18.14
N ASP A 10 2.03 -12.63 -18.13
CA ASP A 10 2.06 -11.67 -19.25
C ASP A 10 2.25 -12.39 -20.61
N ASP A 11 1.34 -12.20 -21.57
CA ASP A 11 1.31 -12.85 -22.92
C ASP A 11 2.54 -12.57 -23.82
N LEU A 12 3.57 -11.92 -23.27
CA LEU A 12 4.84 -11.67 -23.92
C LEU A 12 5.75 -12.89 -23.70
N ARG A 13 6.10 -13.59 -24.79
CA ARG A 13 7.08 -14.69 -24.76
C ARG A 13 8.42 -14.17 -24.20
N PRO A 14 8.84 -14.60 -23.00
CA PRO A 14 10.15 -14.24 -22.47
C PRO A 14 11.23 -15.02 -23.23
N ALA A 15 12.46 -14.52 -23.26
CA ALA A 15 13.63 -15.27 -23.72
C ALA A 15 14.05 -16.41 -22.77
N ALA A 16 13.19 -16.78 -21.81
CA ALA A 16 13.41 -17.79 -20.79
C ALA A 16 12.48 -18.97 -21.03
N ASP A 17 12.95 -20.18 -20.68
CA ASP A 17 12.20 -21.43 -20.88
C ASP A 17 10.90 -21.49 -20.04
N PHE A 18 10.83 -20.71 -18.96
CA PHE A 18 9.67 -20.63 -18.07
C PHE A 18 9.19 -19.19 -17.91
N MET A 19 7.88 -19.02 -17.89
CA MET A 19 7.24 -17.75 -17.55
C MET A 19 7.20 -17.60 -16.03
N GLY A 20 7.67 -16.46 -15.52
CA GLY A 20 7.56 -16.13 -14.09
C GLY A 20 6.09 -16.05 -13.70
N ALA A 21 5.65 -16.97 -12.83
CA ALA A 21 4.27 -17.07 -12.39
C ALA A 21 4.06 -16.63 -10.94
N PHE A 22 5.13 -16.28 -10.23
CA PHE A 22 5.05 -15.88 -8.83
C PHE A 22 6.15 -14.90 -8.40
N GLU A 23 5.89 -14.22 -7.28
CA GLU A 23 6.85 -13.41 -6.54
C GLU A 23 6.91 -13.87 -5.08
N ILE A 24 8.07 -13.70 -4.44
CA ILE A 24 8.31 -14.16 -3.07
C ILE A 24 8.17 -12.99 -2.09
N ALA A 25 7.43 -13.22 -1.01
CA ALA A 25 7.37 -12.36 0.16
C ALA A 25 7.89 -13.10 1.39
N LEU A 26 8.82 -12.47 2.11
CA LEU A 26 9.38 -13.01 3.34
C LEU A 26 8.53 -12.56 4.52
N TYR A 27 8.21 -13.49 5.40
CA TYR A 27 7.48 -13.25 6.64
C TYR A 27 8.33 -13.77 7.80
N GLY A 28 8.55 -12.94 8.81
CA GLY A 28 9.41 -13.23 9.94
C GLY A 28 9.17 -12.25 11.08
N TRP A 29 9.80 -12.53 12.21
CA TRP A 29 9.67 -11.76 13.45
C TRP A 29 11.04 -11.49 14.05
N LYS A 30 11.09 -10.53 14.97
CA LYS A 30 12.30 -10.25 15.74
C LYS A 30 12.65 -11.45 16.61
N GLU A 31 13.92 -11.82 16.65
CA GLU A 31 14.42 -12.88 17.51
C GLU A 31 13.97 -12.66 18.98
N GLY A 32 13.42 -13.73 19.58
CA GLY A 32 12.89 -13.70 20.95
C GLY A 32 11.51 -13.08 21.16
N ALA A 33 10.90 -12.45 20.15
CA ALA A 33 9.56 -11.83 20.29
C ALA A 33 8.40 -12.83 20.21
N GLY A 34 8.65 -14.04 19.69
CA GLY A 34 7.63 -15.04 19.35
C GLY A 34 6.89 -14.71 18.04
N ASP A 35 6.35 -15.73 17.39
CA ASP A 35 5.50 -15.56 16.22
C ASP A 35 4.09 -15.13 16.64
N LYS A 36 3.54 -14.14 15.93
CA LYS A 36 2.16 -13.68 16.12
C LYS A 36 1.46 -13.66 14.77
N PHE A 37 0.72 -14.72 14.51
CA PHE A 37 -0.06 -14.89 13.29
C PHE A 37 -1.55 -14.77 13.59
N TYR A 38 -2.22 -13.87 12.89
CA TYR A 38 -3.65 -13.57 13.08
C TYR A 38 -4.52 -13.99 11.89
N GLY A 39 -3.94 -14.71 10.92
CA GLY A 39 -4.69 -15.21 9.78
C GLY A 39 -5.52 -16.47 10.10
N PRO A 40 -6.30 -16.97 9.13
CA PRO A 40 -7.09 -18.18 9.29
C PRO A 40 -6.21 -19.41 9.59
N ASN A 41 -6.78 -20.37 10.31
CA ASN A 41 -6.16 -21.69 10.48
C ASN A 41 -5.93 -22.34 9.11
N ASN A 42 -4.79 -23.01 8.94
CA ASN A 42 -4.40 -23.70 7.71
C ASN A 42 -4.32 -22.79 6.46
N THR A 43 -4.00 -21.50 6.63
CA THR A 43 -3.73 -20.66 5.45
C THR A 43 -2.52 -21.22 4.69
N THR A 44 -2.61 -21.25 3.36
CA THR A 44 -1.48 -21.60 2.49
C THR A 44 -0.50 -20.45 2.37
N ASP A 45 0.75 -20.80 2.14
CA ASP A 45 1.83 -19.86 1.86
C ASP A 45 1.80 -19.35 0.41
N LEU A 46 1.13 -20.07 -0.50
CA LEU A 46 0.80 -19.60 -1.84
C LEU A 46 -0.49 -18.77 -1.85
N TRP A 47 -0.40 -17.53 -2.32
CA TRP A 47 -1.47 -16.56 -2.43
C TRP A 47 -1.81 -16.30 -3.90
N HIS A 48 -2.96 -16.81 -4.34
CA HIS A 48 -3.51 -16.48 -5.65
C HIS A 48 -4.17 -15.10 -5.60
N VAL A 49 -3.48 -14.08 -6.11
CA VAL A 49 -4.05 -12.73 -6.30
C VAL A 49 -3.71 -12.31 -7.73
N LYS A 50 -4.62 -11.66 -8.45
CA LYS A 50 -4.35 -11.25 -9.83
C LYS A 50 -3.47 -9.99 -9.85
N LYS A 51 -2.56 -9.89 -10.83
CA LYS A 51 -1.77 -8.68 -11.05
C LYS A 51 -2.69 -7.52 -11.43
N VAL A 52 -2.27 -6.31 -11.14
CA VAL A 52 -2.97 -5.13 -11.66
C VAL A 52 -2.82 -5.14 -13.18
N ASN A 53 -3.89 -4.91 -13.92
CA ASN A 53 -3.79 -4.89 -15.38
C ASN A 53 -2.92 -3.69 -15.82
N PRO A 54 -2.00 -3.84 -16.78
CA PRO A 54 -1.07 -2.76 -17.17
C PRO A 54 -1.74 -1.41 -17.49
N PRO A 55 -2.89 -1.34 -18.19
CA PRO A 55 -3.55 -0.07 -18.48
C PRO A 55 -4.14 0.63 -17.24
N SER A 56 -4.36 -0.12 -16.16
CA SER A 56 -4.88 0.39 -14.88
C SER A 56 -3.78 0.68 -13.86
N MET A 57 -2.52 0.40 -14.20
CA MET A 57 -1.39 0.71 -13.33
C MET A 57 -1.13 2.21 -13.31
N VAL A 58 -0.94 2.74 -12.11
CA VAL A 58 -0.50 4.12 -11.90
C VAL A 58 1.03 4.19 -11.99
N LEU A 59 1.73 3.13 -11.59
CA LEU A 59 3.19 2.99 -11.64
C LEU A 59 3.61 1.63 -12.19
N LEU A 60 4.81 1.58 -12.79
CA LEU A 60 5.37 0.40 -13.48
C LEU A 60 5.46 -0.87 -12.62
N ILE A 61 5.67 -0.72 -11.31
CA ILE A 61 5.89 -1.83 -10.36
C ILE A 61 4.74 -1.99 -9.36
N GLU A 62 3.54 -1.55 -9.74
CA GLU A 62 2.38 -1.56 -8.86
C GLU A 62 1.95 -2.98 -8.45
N LYS A 63 1.83 -3.19 -7.13
CA LYS A 63 1.25 -4.41 -6.55
C LYS A 63 -0.22 -4.20 -6.22
N PRO A 64 -1.05 -5.26 -6.30
CA PRO A 64 -2.45 -5.17 -5.94
C PRO A 64 -2.64 -4.92 -4.43
N VAL A 65 -3.50 -3.96 -4.07
CA VAL A 65 -3.81 -3.58 -2.68
C VAL A 65 -4.25 -4.78 -1.83
N LYS A 66 -4.97 -5.74 -2.44
CA LYS A 66 -5.42 -6.97 -1.77
C LYS A 66 -4.27 -7.78 -1.15
N LEU A 67 -3.07 -7.70 -1.72
CA LEU A 67 -1.89 -8.37 -1.19
C LEU A 67 -1.51 -7.79 0.18
N ALA A 68 -1.42 -6.46 0.28
CA ALA A 68 -1.08 -5.78 1.51
C ALA A 68 -2.18 -5.88 2.56
N VAL A 69 -3.45 -5.81 2.17
CA VAL A 69 -4.58 -6.04 3.08
C VAL A 69 -4.45 -7.41 3.77
N ARG A 70 -4.19 -8.46 2.99
CA ARG A 70 -3.98 -9.81 3.53
C ARG A 70 -2.77 -9.86 4.45
N ALA A 71 -1.63 -9.33 4.01
CA ALA A 71 -0.40 -9.32 4.81
C ALA A 71 -0.57 -8.60 6.14
N MET A 72 -1.22 -7.43 6.14
CA MET A 72 -1.53 -6.66 7.36
C MET A 72 -2.47 -7.41 8.29
N GLN A 73 -3.55 -8.01 7.76
CA GLN A 73 -4.49 -8.79 8.56
C GLN A 73 -3.83 -9.99 9.24
N TYR A 74 -2.83 -10.60 8.61
CA TYR A 74 -2.14 -11.76 9.15
C TYR A 74 -1.05 -11.39 10.17
N SER A 75 -0.54 -10.15 10.11
CA SER A 75 0.65 -9.72 10.84
C SER A 75 0.39 -8.72 11.96
N SER A 76 -0.81 -8.11 12.00
CA SER A 76 -1.15 -7.04 12.94
C SER A 76 -2.64 -7.00 13.26
N LEU A 77 -2.99 -6.37 14.37
CA LEU A 77 -4.36 -6.07 14.79
C LEU A 77 -4.78 -4.66 14.36
N ALA A 78 -6.09 -4.40 14.32
CA ALA A 78 -6.60 -3.05 14.07
C ALA A 78 -6.11 -2.08 15.15
N GLY A 79 -5.81 -0.84 14.75
CA GLY A 79 -5.21 0.19 15.61
C GLY A 79 -3.69 0.12 15.74
N GLU A 80 -3.03 -0.97 15.32
CA GLU A 80 -1.57 -1.06 15.36
C GLU A 80 -0.88 -0.24 14.26
N ASN A 81 0.40 0.05 14.47
CA ASN A 81 1.22 0.87 13.58
C ASN A 81 2.00 -0.02 12.60
N VAL A 82 1.94 0.33 11.32
CA VAL A 82 2.60 -0.40 10.22
C VAL A 82 3.52 0.56 9.46
N PRO A 83 4.84 0.47 9.63
CA PRO A 83 5.79 1.27 8.85
C PRO A 83 6.01 0.67 7.45
N SER A 84 6.20 1.54 6.45
CA SER A 84 6.59 1.18 5.09
C SER A 84 7.69 2.14 4.62
N LEU A 85 8.79 1.59 4.13
CA LEU A 85 9.96 2.38 3.68
C LEU A 85 9.98 2.65 2.18
N PHE A 86 9.15 1.93 1.41
CA PHE A 86 9.09 1.99 -0.04
C PHE A 86 7.64 1.82 -0.47
N ASP A 87 6.88 2.91 -0.50
CA ASP A 87 5.44 2.81 -0.70
C ASP A 87 4.99 2.87 -2.17
N GLY A 88 5.81 3.47 -3.03
CA GLY A 88 5.58 3.56 -4.47
C GLY A 88 4.22 4.18 -4.78
N SER A 89 3.23 3.33 -5.07
CA SER A 89 1.87 3.77 -5.47
C SER A 89 0.89 3.95 -4.31
N GLY A 90 1.32 3.79 -3.06
CA GLY A 90 0.48 4.05 -1.88
C GLY A 90 -0.27 2.83 -1.35
N LEU A 91 0.17 1.62 -1.72
CA LEU A 91 -0.59 0.41 -1.47
C LEU A 91 -0.73 0.10 0.03
N MET A 92 0.30 0.39 0.84
CA MET A 92 0.25 0.13 2.27
C MET A 92 -0.67 1.13 2.96
N LEU A 93 -0.62 2.41 2.56
CA LEU A 93 -1.53 3.41 3.12
C LEU A 93 -3.00 3.05 2.88
N ILE A 94 -3.32 2.63 1.66
CA ILE A 94 -4.68 2.24 1.29
C ILE A 94 -5.09 0.96 2.03
N ALA A 95 -4.19 -0.03 2.12
CA ALA A 95 -4.47 -1.26 2.85
C ALA A 95 -4.71 -0.99 4.35
N ALA A 96 -3.89 -0.12 4.95
CA ALA A 96 -4.02 0.27 6.34
C ALA A 96 -5.32 1.04 6.61
N GLU A 97 -5.75 1.88 5.67
CA GLU A 97 -7.05 2.55 5.70
C GLU A 97 -8.20 1.53 5.72
N GLN A 98 -8.21 0.59 4.77
CA GLN A 98 -9.25 -0.44 4.65
C GLN A 98 -9.30 -1.40 5.84
N THR A 99 -8.18 -1.55 6.54
CA THR A 99 -8.05 -2.49 7.66
C THR A 99 -8.04 -1.80 9.02
N GLY A 100 -8.08 -0.47 9.08
CA GLY A 100 -8.06 0.26 10.35
C GLY A 100 -6.71 0.20 11.10
N ARG A 101 -5.58 0.09 10.40
CA ARG A 101 -4.21 0.18 10.96
C ARG A 101 -3.59 1.54 10.66
N ASN A 102 -2.66 2.02 11.49
CA ASN A 102 -1.93 3.27 11.26
C ASN A 102 -0.71 3.04 10.36
N ALA A 103 -0.77 3.50 9.11
CA ALA A 103 0.39 3.45 8.21
C ALA A 103 1.32 4.64 8.43
N TYR A 104 2.63 4.37 8.48
CA TYR A 104 3.70 5.37 8.47
C TYR A 104 4.59 5.11 7.27
N LEU A 105 4.62 6.04 6.33
CA LEU A 105 5.25 5.82 5.03
C LEU A 105 6.49 6.69 4.88
N THR A 106 7.47 6.17 4.18
CA THR A 106 8.58 6.93 3.62
C THR A 106 8.60 6.69 2.11
N GLU A 107 8.77 7.75 1.34
CA GLU A 107 8.93 7.70 -0.10
C GLU A 107 9.88 8.83 -0.51
N LEU A 108 10.86 8.51 -1.36
CA LEU A 108 11.93 9.44 -1.73
C LEU A 108 11.52 10.32 -2.91
N ASP A 109 10.75 9.75 -3.84
CA ASP A 109 10.33 10.47 -5.03
C ASP A 109 9.06 11.29 -4.76
N THR A 110 9.22 12.60 -4.87
CA THR A 110 8.13 13.57 -4.72
C THR A 110 6.92 13.32 -5.63
N LEU A 111 7.13 12.79 -6.85
CA LEU A 111 6.02 12.46 -7.76
C LEU A 111 5.23 11.25 -7.26
N HIS A 112 5.91 10.28 -6.65
CA HIS A 112 5.26 9.15 -5.99
C HIS A 112 4.47 9.63 -4.75
N CYS A 113 5.02 10.54 -3.95
CA CYS A 113 4.31 11.17 -2.83
C CYS A 113 2.98 11.80 -3.27
N ASP A 114 2.98 12.57 -4.35
CA ASP A 114 1.78 13.18 -4.93
C ASP A 114 0.74 12.13 -5.34
N VAL A 115 1.19 11.07 -6.01
CA VAL A 115 0.33 9.95 -6.42
C VAL A 115 -0.31 9.29 -5.19
N ILE A 116 0.48 9.02 -4.15
CA ILE A 116 0.02 8.39 -2.90
C ILE A 116 -1.08 9.26 -2.27
N VAL A 117 -0.82 10.56 -2.09
CA VAL A 117 -1.76 11.50 -1.48
C VAL A 117 -3.07 11.58 -2.25
N ARG A 118 -3.00 11.76 -3.58
CA ARG A 118 -4.20 11.85 -4.43
C ARG A 118 -5.00 10.55 -4.40
N ARG A 119 -4.32 9.41 -4.44
CA ARG A 119 -4.96 8.09 -4.48
C ARG A 119 -5.63 7.75 -3.15
N TRP A 120 -4.93 7.97 -2.04
CA TRP A 120 -5.51 7.81 -0.71
C TRP A 120 -6.68 8.74 -0.49
N GLY A 121 -6.54 10.02 -0.86
CA GLY A 121 -7.62 11.00 -0.68
C GLY A 121 -8.92 10.62 -1.41
N LYS A 122 -8.80 10.06 -2.62
CA LYS A 122 -9.96 9.53 -3.37
C LYS A 122 -10.64 8.35 -2.68
N ILE A 123 -9.87 7.44 -2.07
CA ILE A 123 -10.40 6.22 -1.45
C ILE A 123 -10.96 6.52 -0.06
N ALA A 124 -10.25 7.33 0.72
CA ALA A 124 -10.63 7.69 2.08
C ALA A 124 -11.69 8.80 2.12
N GLY A 125 -11.92 9.52 1.02
CA GLY A 125 -12.82 10.68 0.98
C GLY A 125 -12.30 11.85 1.84
N ARG A 126 -10.98 11.92 2.08
CA ARG A 126 -10.33 12.89 2.97
C ARG A 126 -9.24 13.66 2.23
N LYS A 127 -8.92 14.85 2.74
CA LYS A 127 -7.78 15.65 2.26
C LYS A 127 -6.57 15.37 3.15
N ALA A 128 -5.40 15.23 2.53
CA ALA A 128 -4.14 15.13 3.26
C ALA A 128 -3.71 16.52 3.74
N GLU A 129 -3.08 16.57 4.90
CA GLU A 129 -2.56 17.80 5.49
C GLU A 129 -1.03 17.70 5.62
N CYS A 130 -0.33 18.74 5.14
CA CYS A 130 1.10 18.93 5.38
C CYS A 130 1.33 19.32 6.83
N ILE A 131 2.23 18.64 7.53
CA ILE A 131 2.68 19.07 8.85
C ILE A 131 4.19 19.33 8.78
N GLY A 132 4.58 20.61 8.87
CA GLY A 132 5.97 21.08 8.72
C GLY A 132 6.20 21.74 7.35
N ALA A 133 6.82 22.92 7.34
CA ALA A 133 6.93 23.76 6.15
C ALA A 133 8.10 23.36 5.25
N ALA A 134 7.77 22.80 4.07
CA ALA A 134 8.29 23.19 2.76
C ALA A 134 7.34 22.61 1.69
N THR A 135 6.34 23.42 1.31
CA THR A 135 5.42 23.25 0.16
C THR A 135 4.66 21.92 0.04
N CYS A 136 3.42 21.90 0.56
CA CYS A 136 2.34 21.20 -0.12
C CYS A 136 1.80 22.15 -1.21
N GLU A 137 2.39 22.12 -2.41
CA GLU A 137 1.77 22.79 -3.55
C GLU A 137 0.54 21.99 -3.99
N ALA A 138 -0.61 22.66 -3.92
CA ALA A 138 -1.87 22.12 -4.37
C ALA A 138 -1.80 21.78 -5.86
N VAL A 139 -2.27 20.59 -6.18
CA VAL A 139 -2.65 20.17 -7.53
C VAL A 139 -3.62 21.20 -8.10
N SER A 140 -3.16 22.02 -9.03
CA SER A 140 -4.02 22.89 -9.84
C SER A 140 -4.80 22.07 -10.86
N GLY A 141 -6.11 22.30 -10.95
CA GLY A 141 -6.94 21.90 -12.10
C GLY A 141 -8.30 21.32 -11.72
N GLU A 142 -9.27 22.22 -11.54
CA GLU A 142 -10.73 22.06 -11.46
C GLU A 142 -11.39 21.14 -10.39
N ASP A 143 -12.19 21.83 -9.55
CA ASP A 143 -13.45 21.40 -8.95
C ASP A 143 -13.53 20.14 -8.09
N ILE A 144 -13.32 20.28 -6.76
CA ILE A 144 -14.24 19.70 -5.77
C ILE A 144 -14.35 20.65 -4.55
N VAL A 145 -15.37 21.49 -4.60
CA VAL A 145 -15.93 22.14 -3.40
C VAL A 145 -16.64 21.04 -2.62
N ALA A 146 -16.17 20.71 -1.43
CA ALA A 146 -16.90 19.89 -0.47
C ALA A 146 -16.79 20.55 0.91
N ASP A 147 -17.97 20.79 1.46
CA ASP A 147 -18.35 21.55 2.63
C ASP A 147 -17.48 21.33 3.89
N LEU A 148 -17.27 22.42 4.63
CA LEU A 148 -16.20 22.63 5.62
C LEU A 148 -16.68 22.41 7.07
N SER A 149 -17.64 21.51 7.30
CA SER A 149 -18.29 21.39 8.62
C SER A 149 -18.43 19.98 9.19
N LEU A 150 -17.94 18.92 8.53
CA LEU A 150 -18.14 17.56 9.03
C LEU A 150 -16.86 16.71 8.98
N LEU A 151 -16.63 16.02 10.10
CA LEU A 151 -15.68 14.92 10.33
C LEU A 151 -14.29 15.33 10.85
N GLY A 152 -14.28 15.61 12.16
CA GLY A 152 -13.07 15.49 12.97
C GLY A 152 -12.64 14.03 13.06
N GLU A 153 -11.61 13.67 12.31
CA GLU A 153 -10.63 12.60 12.58
C GLU A 153 -9.63 12.59 11.41
N THR A 154 -8.73 13.57 11.42
CA THR A 154 -7.62 13.73 10.47
C THR A 154 -6.49 12.77 10.83
N ARG A 155 -6.04 11.98 9.84
CA ARG A 155 -4.86 11.14 10.01
C ARG A 155 -3.62 11.87 9.48
N ARG A 156 -2.61 12.00 10.33
CA ARG A 156 -1.38 12.77 10.10
C ARG A 156 -0.39 11.95 9.27
N MET A 157 0.22 12.57 8.26
CA MET A 157 1.25 11.96 7.43
C MET A 157 2.58 12.65 7.75
N CYS A 158 3.57 11.89 8.23
CA CYS A 158 4.92 12.38 8.50
C CYS A 158 5.83 11.94 7.36
N THR A 159 6.36 12.88 6.58
CA THR A 159 7.48 12.62 5.67
C THR A 159 8.75 13.08 6.36
N GLY A 160 9.65 12.14 6.66
CA GLY A 160 10.92 12.43 7.31
C GLY A 160 11.86 13.23 6.40
N SER A 161 12.52 14.22 6.97
CA SER A 161 13.65 14.94 6.37
C SER A 161 14.96 14.36 6.87
N GLU A 162 15.87 13.99 5.96
CA GLU A 162 17.31 14.31 5.98
C GLU A 162 17.83 14.33 4.54
#